data_AF-A0A329UGR7-F1
#
_entry.id   AF-A0A329UGR7-F1
#
_cell.length_a   1.000
_cell.length_b   1.000
_cell.length_c   1.000
_cell.angle_alpha   90.00
_cell.angle_beta   90.00
_cell.angle_gamma   90.00
#
_symmetry.space_group_name_H-M   'P 1'
#
loop_
_entity.id
_entity.type
_entity.pdbx_description
1 polymer ?
#
loop_
_entity_poly.entity_id
_entity_poly.type
_entity_poly.pdbx_seq_one_letter_code
_entity_poly.pdbx_strand_id
1 'polypeptide(L)'
;MVSAVPFHLTFVLYKCIIIHQLQRFKLFEHQLMDFVRIHKMTTENLYDSIALAENIKIQAKARNIQLKDMYAELGMSKGVLSNLRTGRMIAADSLARIADYLDCSMDFLMGRTVDPAVQRMELTDEERQKVTDFLQFILSQRK
;
A
#
# COMPACT_ATOMS: atom_id res chain seq x y z
N MET A 1 36.98 -18.24 67.98
CA MET A 1 36.90 -16.82 67.58
C MET A 1 36.03 -16.79 66.33
N VAL A 2 34.77 -16.36 66.48
CA VAL A 2 33.64 -16.72 65.62
C VAL A 2 33.47 -15.75 64.46
N SER A 3 33.47 -16.34 63.26
CA SER A 3 32.90 -15.92 61.96
C SER A 3 32.74 -14.43 61.67
N ALA A 4 33.66 -13.88 60.89
CA ALA A 4 33.52 -12.58 60.24
C ALA A 4 33.25 -12.73 58.74
N VAL A 5 32.16 -13.37 58.30
CA VAL A 5 31.72 -13.24 56.88
C VAL A 5 30.22 -13.54 56.72
N PRO A 6 29.34 -12.53 56.69
CA PRO A 6 28.16 -12.67 55.82
C PRO A 6 27.80 -11.42 54.99
N PHE A 7 28.36 -10.25 55.30
CA PHE A 7 27.88 -8.98 54.73
C PHE A 7 28.48 -8.61 53.36
N HIS A 8 29.71 -9.06 53.06
CA HIS A 8 30.38 -8.68 51.81
C HIS A 8 29.86 -9.48 50.60
N LEU A 9 29.44 -10.73 50.84
CA LEU A 9 28.95 -11.63 49.79
C LEU A 9 27.54 -11.25 49.32
N THR A 10 26.67 -10.83 50.24
CA THR A 10 25.30 -10.39 49.91
C THR A 10 25.29 -9.12 49.06
N PHE A 11 26.21 -8.18 49.30
CA PHE A 11 26.31 -6.94 48.53
C PHE A 11 26.85 -7.17 47.10
N VAL A 12 27.83 -8.08 46.95
CA VAL A 12 28.36 -8.46 45.63
C VAL A 12 27.31 -9.21 44.83
N LEU A 13 26.58 -10.14 45.45
CA LEU A 13 25.48 -10.87 44.81
C LEU A 13 24.35 -9.92 44.40
N TYR A 14 23.98 -8.95 45.24
CA TYR A 14 22.95 -7.97 44.91
C TYR A 14 23.34 -7.06 43.73
N LYS A 15 24.59 -6.58 43.69
CA LYS A 15 25.12 -5.83 42.53
C LYS A 15 25.12 -6.68 41.27
N CYS A 16 25.50 -7.96 41.36
CA CYS A 16 25.54 -8.87 40.21
C CYS A 16 24.13 -9.14 39.66
N ILE A 17 23.14 -9.32 40.55
CA ILE A 17 21.73 -9.47 40.19
C ILE A 17 21.23 -8.20 39.48
N ILE A 18 21.49 -7.01 40.02
CA ILE A 18 21.06 -5.75 39.39
C ILE A 18 21.71 -5.54 38.01
N ILE A 19 23.01 -5.82 37.87
CA ILE A 19 23.71 -5.68 36.59
C ILE A 19 23.15 -6.67 35.55
N HIS A 20 22.89 -7.92 35.95
CA HIS A 20 22.29 -8.93 35.08
C HIS A 20 20.87 -8.54 34.66
N GLN A 21 20.05 -7.99 35.58
CA GLN A 21 18.71 -7.50 35.27
C GLN A 21 18.73 -6.27 34.35
N LEU A 22 19.70 -5.36 34.52
CA LEU A 22 19.89 -4.19 33.65
C LEU A 22 20.38 -4.58 32.25
N GLN A 23 21.28 -5.57 32.14
CA GLN A 23 21.72 -6.12 30.85
C GLN A 23 20.57 -6.81 30.11
N ARG A 24 19.70 -7.52 30.84
CA ARG A 24 18.50 -8.16 30.29
C ARG A 24 17.45 -7.16 29.82
N PHE A 25 17.36 -5.99 30.47
CA PHE A 25 16.49 -4.89 30.05
C PHE A 25 16.99 -4.21 28.76
N LYS A 26 18.31 -3.97 28.63
CA LYS A 26 18.89 -3.41 27.40
C LYS A 26 18.71 -4.31 26.17
N LEU A 27 18.76 -5.63 26.35
CA LEU A 27 18.50 -6.59 25.28
C LEU A 27 17.03 -6.56 24.82
N PHE A 28 16.11 -6.30 25.74
CA PHE A 28 14.67 -6.19 25.46
C PHE A 28 14.33 -4.91 24.67
N GLU A 29 14.99 -3.78 24.97
CA GLU A 29 14.83 -2.55 24.17
C GLU A 29 15.31 -2.71 22.71
N HIS A 30 16.41 -3.44 22.50
CA HIS A 30 16.92 -3.66 21.14
C HIS A 30 15.96 -4.53 20.31
N GLN A 31 15.39 -5.57 20.93
CA GLN A 31 14.37 -6.42 20.31
C GLN A 31 13.09 -5.63 19.98
N LEU A 32 12.69 -4.67 20.83
CA LEU A 32 11.56 -3.78 20.56
C LEU A 32 11.85 -2.79 19.42
N MET A 33 13.07 -2.24 19.36
CA MET A 33 13.51 -1.38 18.25
C MET A 33 13.54 -2.13 16.92
N ASP A 34 13.95 -3.40 16.93
CA ASP A 34 13.96 -4.27 15.75
C ASP A 34 12.51 -4.64 15.34
N PHE A 35 11.61 -4.87 16.29
CA PHE A 35 10.19 -5.11 16.03
C PHE A 35 9.49 -3.89 15.41
N VAL A 36 9.74 -2.68 15.93
CA VAL A 36 9.25 -1.42 15.36
C VAL A 36 9.81 -1.19 13.95
N ARG A 37 11.06 -1.60 13.70
CA ARG A 37 11.71 -1.50 12.39
C ARG A 37 11.15 -2.50 11.37
N ILE A 38 10.82 -3.72 11.81
CA ILE A 38 10.21 -4.77 10.97
C ILE A 38 8.75 -4.42 10.62
N HIS A 39 7.99 -3.81 11.54
CA HIS A 39 6.64 -3.33 11.26
C HIS A 39 6.57 -2.03 10.45
N LYS A 40 7.72 -1.42 10.13
CA LYS A 40 7.83 -0.40 9.08
C LYS A 40 7.80 -1.06 7.70
N MET A 41 6.88 -2.01 7.51
CA MET A 41 6.42 -2.45 6.19
C MET A 41 6.13 -1.19 5.39
N THR A 42 6.79 -1.07 4.26
CA THR A 42 6.58 -0.04 3.26
C THR A 42 5.08 0.17 3.10
N THR A 43 4.57 1.27 3.65
CA THR A 43 3.26 1.80 3.31
C THR A 43 3.36 2.29 1.87
N GLU A 44 3.39 1.35 0.92
CA GLU A 44 3.03 1.64 -0.45
C GLU A 44 1.64 2.24 -0.37
N ASN A 45 1.50 3.48 -0.84
CA ASN A 45 0.30 4.25 -0.65
C ASN A 45 -0.80 3.60 -1.51
N LEU A 46 -1.62 2.74 -0.89
CA LEU A 46 -2.65 1.95 -1.56
C LEU A 46 -3.63 2.84 -2.34
N TYR A 47 -3.79 4.10 -1.94
CA TYR A 47 -4.67 5.08 -2.57
C TYR A 47 -3.95 6.43 -2.72
N ASP A 48 -3.73 6.86 -3.96
CA ASP A 48 -3.26 8.20 -4.28
C ASP A 48 -4.39 8.99 -4.96
N SER A 49 -5.02 9.88 -4.21
CA SER A 49 -6.12 10.72 -4.70
C SER A 49 -5.66 11.76 -5.72
N ILE A 50 -4.41 12.21 -5.63
CA ILE A 50 -3.86 13.23 -6.53
C ILE A 50 -3.59 12.58 -7.89
N ALA A 51 -2.96 11.40 -7.90
CA ALA A 51 -2.77 10.61 -9.11
C ALA A 51 -4.12 10.24 -9.75
N LEU A 52 -5.10 9.82 -8.95
CA LEU A 52 -6.46 9.52 -9.42
C LEU A 52 -7.10 10.74 -10.12
N ALA A 53 -6.97 11.93 -9.54
CA ALA A 53 -7.50 13.16 -10.15
C ALA A 53 -6.89 13.45 -11.52
N GLU A 54 -5.57 13.31 -11.65
CA GLU A 54 -4.89 13.56 -12.91
C GLU A 54 -5.19 12.46 -13.94
N ASN A 55 -5.29 11.20 -13.52
CA ASN A 55 -5.69 10.10 -14.41
C ASN A 55 -7.10 10.29 -14.96
N ILE A 56 -8.09 10.65 -14.13
CA ILE A 56 -9.45 10.98 -14.59
C ILE A 56 -9.42 12.09 -15.64
N LYS A 57 -8.63 13.14 -15.40
CA LYS A 57 -8.48 14.27 -16.33
C LYS A 57 -7.82 13.86 -17.65
N ILE A 58 -6.78 13.03 -17.60
CA ILE A 58 -6.08 12.50 -18.77
C ILE A 58 -7.04 11.65 -19.61
N GLN A 59 -7.80 10.74 -18.97
CA GLN A 59 -8.74 9.86 -19.66
C GLN A 59 -9.91 10.62 -20.29
N ALA A 60 -10.48 11.58 -19.56
CA ALA A 60 -11.52 12.44 -20.12
C ALA A 60 -11.02 13.21 -21.35
N LYS A 61 -9.79 13.76 -21.28
CA LYS A 61 -9.17 14.47 -22.41
C LYS A 61 -8.91 13.54 -23.60
N ALA A 62 -8.41 12.34 -23.37
CA ALA A 62 -8.16 11.35 -24.41
C ALA A 62 -9.43 10.97 -25.20
N ARG A 63 -10.58 11.01 -24.52
CA ARG A 63 -11.91 10.71 -25.10
C ARG A 63 -12.68 11.94 -25.56
N ASN A 64 -12.06 13.13 -25.49
CA ASN A 64 -12.70 14.40 -25.83
C ASN A 64 -13.98 14.70 -25.02
N ILE A 65 -14.01 14.25 -23.76
CA ILE A 65 -15.11 14.46 -22.82
C ILE A 65 -14.79 15.67 -21.94
N GLN A 66 -15.74 16.60 -21.83
CA GLN A 66 -15.63 17.70 -20.88
C GLN A 66 -16.06 17.24 -19.49
N LEU A 67 -15.16 17.39 -18.50
CA LEU A 67 -15.40 16.98 -17.11
C LEU A 67 -16.67 17.60 -16.51
N LYS A 68 -16.97 18.86 -16.86
CA LYS A 68 -18.17 19.57 -16.38
C LYS A 68 -19.47 18.86 -16.80
N ASP A 69 -19.48 18.29 -18.01
CA ASP A 69 -20.67 17.69 -18.62
C ASP A 69 -20.80 16.26 -18.08
N MET A 70 -19.69 15.52 -18.02
CA MET A 70 -19.61 14.22 -17.32
C MET A 70 -20.14 14.31 -15.88
N TYR A 71 -19.69 15.28 -15.08
CA TYR A 71 -20.20 15.42 -13.71
C TYR A 71 -21.69 15.78 -13.68
N ALA A 72 -22.19 16.58 -14.62
CA ALA A 72 -23.61 16.94 -14.68
C ALA A 72 -24.48 15.72 -15.03
N GLU A 73 -24.08 14.93 -16.03
CA GLU A 73 -24.79 13.72 -16.46
C GLU A 73 -24.76 12.63 -15.39
N LEU A 74 -23.65 12.51 -14.66
CA LEU A 74 -23.53 11.62 -13.53
C LEU A 74 -24.23 12.18 -12.26
N GLY A 75 -24.69 13.43 -12.22
CA GLY A 75 -25.28 14.03 -11.01
C GLY A 75 -24.26 14.23 -9.87
N MET A 76 -23.01 14.47 -10.21
CA MET A 76 -21.89 14.66 -9.28
C MET A 76 -21.58 16.15 -9.08
N SER A 77 -21.07 16.50 -7.90
CA SER A 77 -20.61 17.87 -7.66
C SER A 77 -19.41 18.22 -8.56
N LYS A 78 -19.33 19.46 -9.03
CA LYS A 78 -18.17 19.96 -9.81
C LYS A 78 -16.86 19.97 -8.99
N GLY A 79 -16.94 19.77 -7.68
CA GLY A 79 -15.81 19.77 -6.75
C GLY A 79 -15.04 18.46 -6.65
N VAL A 80 -15.42 17.40 -7.38
CA VAL A 80 -14.78 16.07 -7.28
C VAL A 80 -13.25 16.15 -7.47
N LEU A 81 -12.77 16.77 -8.54
CA LEU A 81 -11.33 16.90 -8.78
C LEU A 81 -10.61 17.75 -7.74
N SER A 82 -11.25 18.82 -7.27
CA SER A 82 -10.67 19.66 -6.22
C SER A 82 -10.52 18.88 -4.92
N ASN A 83 -11.53 18.11 -4.54
CA ASN A 83 -11.52 17.26 -3.35
C ASN A 83 -10.41 16.20 -3.46
N LEU A 84 -10.30 15.52 -4.60
CA LEU A 84 -9.26 14.53 -4.86
C LEU A 84 -7.84 15.14 -4.75
N ARG A 85 -7.62 16.34 -5.28
CA ARG A 85 -6.32 17.04 -5.13
C ARG A 85 -5.99 17.43 -3.70
N THR A 86 -6.98 17.57 -2.82
CA THR A 86 -6.78 17.85 -1.39
C THR A 86 -6.55 16.61 -0.54
N GLY A 87 -6.44 15.42 -1.13
CA GLY A 87 -6.27 14.17 -0.37
C GLY A 87 -7.58 13.46 -0.03
N ARG A 88 -8.75 14.00 -0.41
CA ARG A 88 -10.03 13.37 -0.06
C ARG A 88 -10.30 12.14 -0.91
N MET A 89 -10.97 11.17 -0.29
CA MET A 89 -11.45 9.97 -0.97
C MET A 89 -12.76 10.26 -1.70
N ILE A 90 -12.91 9.66 -2.88
CA ILE A 90 -14.19 9.57 -3.57
C ILE A 90 -14.91 8.29 -3.13
N ALA A 91 -16.24 8.32 -3.13
CA ALA A 91 -17.03 7.12 -2.88
C ALA A 91 -16.85 6.11 -4.03
N ALA A 92 -16.87 4.81 -3.70
CA ALA A 92 -16.58 3.75 -4.66
C ALA A 92 -17.60 3.66 -5.80
N ASP A 93 -18.88 3.88 -5.50
CA ASP A 93 -19.98 3.98 -6.48
C ASP A 93 -19.71 5.10 -7.50
N SER A 94 -19.24 6.24 -7.00
CA SER A 94 -18.94 7.42 -7.79
C SER A 94 -17.72 7.21 -8.68
N LEU A 95 -16.70 6.52 -8.17
CA LEU A 95 -15.54 6.11 -8.96
C LEU A 95 -15.92 5.11 -10.05
N ALA A 96 -16.73 4.09 -9.73
CA ALA A 96 -17.21 3.10 -10.67
C ALA A 96 -17.95 3.76 -11.84
N ARG A 97 -18.88 4.67 -11.55
CA ARG A 97 -19.62 5.41 -12.58
C ARG A 97 -18.72 6.28 -13.47
N ILE A 98 -17.69 6.91 -12.91
CA ILE A 98 -16.70 7.64 -13.71
C ILE A 98 -15.93 6.67 -14.61
N ALA A 99 -15.53 5.52 -14.08
CA ALA A 99 -14.80 4.50 -14.82
C ALA A 99 -15.64 3.96 -15.99
N ASP A 100 -16.91 3.62 -15.74
CA ASP A 100 -17.87 3.17 -16.75
C ASP A 100 -18.11 4.25 -17.82
N TYR A 101 -18.28 5.52 -17.41
CA TYR A 101 -18.48 6.64 -18.34
C TYR A 101 -17.25 6.88 -19.22
N LEU A 102 -16.06 6.73 -18.63
CA LEU A 102 -14.78 6.81 -19.32
C LEU A 102 -14.36 5.45 -19.90
N ASP A 103 -15.27 4.48 -19.97
CA ASP A 103 -15.09 3.12 -20.50
C ASP A 103 -13.69 2.54 -20.19
N CYS A 104 -13.34 2.58 -18.90
CA CYS A 104 -12.09 2.09 -18.33
C CYS A 104 -12.34 1.44 -16.97
N SER A 105 -11.38 0.70 -16.43
CA SER A 105 -11.52 0.09 -15.09
C SER A 105 -11.19 1.09 -13.97
N MET A 106 -11.76 0.86 -12.78
CA MET A 106 -11.43 1.65 -11.59
C MET A 106 -9.94 1.55 -11.24
N ASP A 107 -9.36 0.35 -11.37
CA ASP A 107 -7.93 0.11 -11.11
C ASP A 107 -7.01 0.87 -12.08
N PHE A 108 -7.47 1.09 -13.32
CA PHE A 108 -6.75 1.89 -14.28
C PHE A 108 -6.73 3.38 -13.90
N LEU A 109 -7.86 3.92 -13.44
CA LEU A 109 -7.90 5.28 -12.90
C LEU A 109 -7.02 5.44 -11.66
N MET A 110 -6.92 4.39 -10.84
CA MET A 110 -6.04 4.37 -9.66
C MET A 110 -4.55 4.20 -10.01
N GLY A 111 -4.19 4.00 -11.27
CA GLY A 111 -2.80 3.86 -11.71
C GLY A 111 -2.14 2.54 -11.28
N ARG A 112 -2.95 1.52 -10.92
CA ARG A 112 -2.46 0.20 -10.51
C ARG A 112 -2.17 -0.74 -11.69
N THR A 113 -2.69 -0.42 -12.88
CA THR A 113 -2.56 -1.25 -14.08
C THR A 113 -2.01 -0.43 -15.25
N VAL A 114 -1.12 -1.04 -16.04
CA VAL A 114 -0.60 -0.44 -17.28
C VAL A 114 -1.50 -0.87 -18.44
N ASP A 115 -2.08 0.13 -19.11
CA ASP A 115 -2.83 0.10 -20.37
C ASP A 115 -4.11 -0.80 -20.44
N PRO A 116 -5.33 -0.21 -20.53
CA PRO A 116 -6.59 -0.95 -20.65
C PRO A 116 -6.71 -1.75 -21.95
N ALA A 117 -5.84 -1.49 -22.94
CA ALA A 117 -5.78 -2.30 -24.16
C ALA A 117 -5.48 -3.79 -23.88
N VAL A 118 -4.72 -4.09 -22.82
CA VAL A 118 -4.39 -5.47 -22.43
C VAL A 118 -5.62 -6.20 -21.86
N GLN A 119 -6.54 -5.47 -21.25
CA GLN A 119 -7.74 -6.03 -20.63
C GLN A 119 -8.90 -6.23 -21.62
N ARG A 120 -8.86 -5.56 -22.78
CA ARG A 120 -9.85 -5.68 -23.87
C ARG A 120 -9.63 -6.84 -24.84
N MET A 121 -8.63 -7.69 -24.59
CA MET A 121 -8.59 -8.96 -25.32
C MET A 121 -9.74 -9.81 -24.79
N GLU A 122 -10.84 -9.89 -25.55
CA GLU A 122 -11.90 -10.89 -25.38
C GLU A 122 -11.29 -12.28 -25.61
N LEU A 123 -10.53 -12.74 -24.62
CA LEU A 123 -9.95 -14.06 -24.60
C LEU A 123 -10.91 -14.95 -23.82
N THR A 124 -11.25 -16.07 -24.42
CA THR A 124 -11.86 -17.18 -23.70
C THR A 124 -10.94 -17.62 -22.55
N ASP A 125 -11.49 -18.24 -21.52
CA ASP A 125 -10.71 -18.70 -20.35
C ASP A 125 -9.55 -19.63 -20.78
N GLU A 126 -9.75 -20.40 -21.84
CA GLU A 126 -8.75 -21.27 -22.46
C GLU A 126 -7.61 -20.50 -23.13
N GLU A 127 -7.92 -19.42 -23.84
CA GLU A 127 -6.91 -18.56 -24.47
C GLU A 127 -6.14 -17.77 -23.42
N ARG A 128 -6.81 -17.32 -22.36
CA ARG A 128 -6.17 -16.68 -21.21
C ARG A 128 -5.17 -17.61 -20.54
N GLN A 129 -5.52 -18.88 -20.36
CA GLN A 129 -4.61 -19.88 -19.79
C GLN A 129 -3.37 -20.06 -20.66
N LYS A 130 -3.54 -20.19 -21.99
CA LYS A 130 -2.40 -20.31 -22.94
C LYS A 130 -1.45 -19.12 -22.86
N VAL A 131 -1.99 -17.90 -22.74
CA VAL A 131 -1.17 -16.69 -22.58
C VAL A 131 -0.40 -16.71 -21.26
N THR A 132 -1.05 -17.09 -20.16
CA THR A 132 -0.39 -17.20 -18.85
C THR A 132 0.73 -18.24 -18.84
N ASP A 133 0.49 -19.41 -19.44
CA ASP A 133 1.48 -20.48 -19.55
C ASP A 133 2.69 -20.02 -20.39
N PHE A 134 2.43 -19.31 -21.49
CA PHE A 134 3.49 -18.75 -22.33
C PHE A 134 4.30 -17.67 -21.59
N LEU A 135 3.65 -16.80 -20.82
CA LEU A 135 4.34 -15.80 -19.99
C LEU A 135 5.23 -16.46 -18.94
N GLN A 136 4.74 -17.50 -18.24
CA GLN A 136 5.56 -18.28 -17.31
C GLN A 136 6.75 -18.93 -18.01
N PHE A 137 6.54 -19.48 -19.21
CA PHE A 137 7.62 -20.05 -20.01
C PHE A 137 8.71 -19.01 -20.32
N ILE A 138 8.37 -17.83 -20.84
CA ILE A 138 9.34 -16.77 -21.15
C ILE A 138 10.11 -16.31 -19.90
N LEU A 139 9.44 -16.21 -18.75
CA LEU A 139 10.10 -15.86 -17.49
C LEU A 139 11.07 -16.96 -17.02
N SER A 140 10.75 -18.23 -17.30
CA SER A 140 11.64 -19.35 -16.98
C SER A 140 12.92 -19.37 -17.82
N GLN A 141 12.87 -18.86 -19.06
CA GLN A 141 14.04 -18.72 -19.95
C GLN A 141 14.98 -17.56 -19.57
N ARG A 142 14.58 -16.72 -18.60
CA ARG A 142 15.36 -15.53 -18.17
C ARG A 142 16.31 -15.83 -16.99
N LYS A 143 16.63 -17.12 -16.77
CA LYS A 143 17.62 -17.60 -15.80
C LYS A 143 18.92 -18.01 -16.50
#